data_AF-B8GFU6-F1
#
_entry.id   AF-B8GFU6-F1
#
_cell.length_a   1.000
_cell.length_b   1.000
_cell.length_c   1.000
_cell.angle_alpha   90.00
_cell.angle_beta   90.00
_cell.angle_gamma   90.00
#
_symmetry.space_group_name_H-M   'P 1'
#
loop_
_entity.id
_entity.type
_entity.pdbx_description
1 polymer ?
#
loop_
_entity_poly.entity_id
_entity_poly.type
_entity_poly.pdbx_seq_one_letter_code
_entity_poly.pdbx_strand_id
1 'polypeptide(L)'
;MDDQDMIFEIDEKIEAESATKSTEGPSTGPSSPQITPSMEPVSARPPPPSVPAPQKRSVRSRWGWYLGLSLIGLVLITLIVAFISIGITIGGSEQAAHYPYTVTYDVTFPNSNPVQIGNILIVAIPYADHVSLSVDKVPYDIKVGEQKEITQKQAAVTILGYPLLSFSFKLDATYNGLVDSDASFSLGVRTSEQVPSAIIARLLPPSVNATPV
;
A
#
# COMPACT_ATOMS: atom_id res chain seq x y z
N MET A 1 -36.67 -24.44 35.77
CA MET A 1 -36.72 -25.29 34.58
C MET A 1 -35.29 -25.48 34.17
N ASP A 2 -34.70 -26.45 34.85
CA ASP A 2 -33.43 -27.10 34.61
C ASP A 2 -33.41 -27.83 33.26
N ASP A 3 -32.23 -28.39 32.98
CA ASP A 3 -32.00 -29.52 32.08
C ASP A 3 -32.05 -29.19 30.59
N GLN A 4 -31.15 -29.66 29.74
CA GLN A 4 -29.89 -30.41 29.87
C GLN A 4 -29.38 -30.57 28.41
N ASP A 5 -28.13 -31.00 28.29
CA ASP A 5 -27.60 -31.80 27.18
C ASP A 5 -27.33 -31.14 25.82
N MET A 6 -26.04 -31.07 25.50
CA MET A 6 -25.36 -31.93 24.49
C MET A 6 -24.10 -31.16 24.04
N ILE A 7 -22.97 -31.29 24.74
CA ILE A 7 -21.94 -32.34 24.55
C ILE A 7 -21.91 -32.85 23.10
N PHE A 8 -20.90 -32.41 22.34
CA PHE A 8 -20.21 -33.27 21.38
C PHE A 8 -18.70 -33.05 21.49
N GLU A 9 -18.13 -34.00 22.21
CA GLU A 9 -16.75 -34.45 22.22
C GLU A 9 -16.44 -35.08 20.86
N ILE A 10 -15.39 -34.61 20.18
CA ILE A 10 -14.69 -35.40 19.17
C ILE A 10 -13.21 -35.34 19.48
N ASP A 11 -12.80 -36.39 20.19
CA ASP A 11 -11.46 -36.93 20.26
C ASP A 11 -11.10 -37.53 18.89
N GLU A 12 -10.01 -37.07 18.27
CA GLU A 12 -9.35 -37.84 17.22
C GLU A 12 -7.83 -37.77 17.39
N LYS A 13 -7.40 -38.63 18.30
CA LYS A 13 -6.13 -39.32 18.35
C LYS A 13 -5.75 -39.95 17.00
N ILE A 14 -4.63 -39.53 16.40
CA ILE A 14 -3.78 -40.41 15.57
C ILE A 14 -2.31 -40.26 15.97
N GLU A 15 -1.78 -41.40 16.41
CA GLU A 15 -0.40 -41.78 16.64
C GLU A 15 0.50 -41.60 15.41
N ALA A 16 1.74 -41.16 15.65
CA ALA A 16 2.91 -41.75 15.00
C ALA A 16 4.14 -41.60 15.91
N GLU A 17 4.25 -42.59 16.78
CA GLU A 17 5.45 -43.11 17.40
C GLU A 17 6.61 -43.27 16.40
N SER A 18 7.83 -42.85 16.77
CA SER A 18 9.03 -43.71 16.72
C SER A 18 10.30 -42.96 17.10
N ALA A 19 10.93 -43.51 18.14
CA ALA A 19 12.18 -43.11 18.74
C ALA A 19 13.40 -43.70 18.00
N THR A 20 14.58 -43.54 18.64
CA THR A 20 15.95 -44.06 18.37
C THR A 20 16.84 -43.06 17.64
N LYS A 21 17.82 -42.38 18.26
CA LYS A 21 18.91 -42.76 19.19
C LYS A 21 19.73 -43.94 18.68
N SER A 22 20.93 -43.65 18.16
CA SER A 22 22.07 -44.54 18.36
C SER A 22 23.40 -43.78 18.34
N THR A 23 24.21 -44.13 19.32
CA THR A 23 25.49 -43.61 19.76
C THR A 23 26.52 -44.72 19.54
N GLU A 24 27.78 -44.35 19.22
CA GLU A 24 29.06 -45.09 19.35
C GLU A 24 29.10 -46.60 19.02
N GLY A 25 30.07 -47.02 18.20
CA GLY A 25 31.36 -47.35 18.77
C GLY A 25 32.19 -48.33 17.91
N PRO A 26 33.32 -48.85 18.43
CA PRO A 26 34.63 -48.88 17.77
C PRO A 26 35.09 -50.27 17.30
N SER A 27 36.17 -50.34 16.51
CA SER A 27 37.10 -51.51 16.45
C SER A 27 38.30 -51.15 15.55
N THR A 28 39.50 -50.83 16.05
CA THR A 28 40.60 -51.67 16.61
C THR A 28 41.32 -52.60 15.62
N GLY A 29 42.45 -52.10 15.07
CA GLY A 29 43.76 -52.75 14.87
C GLY A 29 43.88 -54.00 13.96
N PRO A 30 45.10 -54.54 13.71
CA PRO A 30 46.43 -54.07 14.11
C PRO A 30 47.54 -54.17 13.02
N SER A 31 48.69 -53.55 13.33
CA SER A 31 50.09 -53.98 13.09
C SER A 31 50.72 -54.11 11.67
N SER A 32 51.74 -53.26 11.48
CA SER A 32 52.99 -53.39 10.68
C SER A 32 53.75 -54.73 10.88
N PRO A 33 54.99 -54.97 10.36
CA PRO A 33 55.88 -54.21 9.47
C PRO A 33 56.58 -55.09 8.38
N GLN A 34 57.52 -54.51 7.62
CA GLN A 34 58.89 -55.05 7.37
C GLN A 34 59.41 -54.90 5.92
N ILE A 35 60.06 -53.75 5.70
CA ILE A 35 61.40 -53.55 5.13
C ILE A 35 61.99 -54.72 4.31
N THR A 36 62.32 -54.44 3.04
CA THR A 36 63.67 -54.71 2.50
C THR A 36 63.94 -53.83 1.27
N PRO A 37 65.07 -53.11 1.23
CA PRO A 37 65.51 -52.39 0.03
C PRO A 37 66.26 -53.36 -0.88
N SER A 38 65.96 -53.36 -2.17
CA SER A 38 66.84 -53.96 -3.18
C SER A 38 67.07 -52.94 -4.28
N MET A 39 68.34 -52.54 -4.40
CA MET A 39 68.89 -51.78 -5.51
C MET A 39 68.68 -52.54 -6.82
N GLU A 40 68.21 -51.85 -7.87
CA GLU A 40 68.89 -51.83 -9.17
C GLU A 40 68.34 -50.71 -10.08
N PRO A 41 69.19 -50.00 -10.83
CA PRO A 41 68.81 -48.87 -11.67
C PRO A 41 68.48 -49.36 -13.09
N VAL A 42 67.24 -49.15 -13.55
CA VAL A 42 66.88 -49.47 -14.95
C VAL A 42 66.16 -48.29 -15.60
N SER A 43 66.95 -47.57 -16.40
CA SER A 43 66.68 -47.23 -17.79
C SER A 43 65.36 -46.50 -18.14
N ALA A 44 65.52 -45.19 -18.40
CA ALA A 44 64.86 -44.37 -19.41
C ALA A 44 63.39 -44.73 -19.80
N ARG A 45 62.44 -44.02 -19.20
CA ARG A 45 61.06 -43.90 -19.70
C ARG A 45 60.83 -42.49 -20.27
N PRO A 46 60.35 -42.32 -21.51
CA PRO A 46 60.01 -41.00 -22.04
C PRO A 46 58.86 -40.37 -21.24
N PRO A 47 58.79 -39.02 -21.14
CA PRO A 47 57.76 -38.36 -20.34
C PRO A 47 56.37 -38.62 -20.91
N PRO A 48 55.34 -38.84 -20.07
CA PRO A 48 53.97 -38.99 -20.54
C PRO A 48 53.46 -37.67 -21.16
N PRO A 49 52.54 -37.72 -22.13
CA PRO A 49 51.92 -36.52 -22.70
C PRO A 49 51.23 -35.72 -21.58
N SER A 50 51.54 -34.43 -21.51
CA SER A 50 50.94 -33.50 -20.56
C SER A 50 49.43 -33.44 -20.77
N VAL A 51 48.67 -34.08 -19.88
CA VAL A 51 47.22 -33.92 -19.83
C VAL A 51 46.95 -32.47 -19.43
N PRO A 52 46.24 -31.66 -20.24
CA PRO A 52 45.89 -30.30 -19.85
C PRO A 52 45.05 -30.34 -18.58
N ALA A 53 45.46 -29.56 -17.57
CA ALA A 53 44.77 -29.48 -16.29
C ALA A 53 43.29 -29.10 -16.52
N PRO A 54 42.35 -29.68 -15.75
CA PRO A 54 40.94 -29.36 -15.88
C PRO A 54 40.73 -27.87 -15.58
N GLN A 55 40.39 -27.10 -16.62
CA GLN A 55 40.00 -25.71 -16.47
C GLN A 55 38.73 -25.66 -15.61
N LYS A 56 38.86 -25.17 -14.37
CA LYS A 56 37.71 -24.79 -13.54
C LYS A 56 36.91 -23.73 -14.31
N ARG A 57 35.83 -24.14 -14.97
CA ARG A 57 34.81 -23.22 -15.45
C ARG A 57 34.26 -22.50 -14.23
N SER A 58 34.64 -21.24 -14.05
CA SER A 58 33.94 -20.36 -13.14
C SER A 58 32.53 -20.19 -13.69
N VAL A 59 31.59 -20.98 -13.18
CA VAL A 59 30.17 -20.71 -13.33
C VAL A 59 29.91 -19.44 -12.53
N ARG A 60 30.23 -18.30 -13.15
CA ARG A 60 30.08 -16.98 -12.55
C ARG A 60 28.58 -16.79 -12.39
N SER A 61 28.16 -17.00 -11.15
CA SER A 61 26.79 -17.27 -10.78
C SER A 61 25.90 -16.10 -11.16
N ARG A 62 24.88 -16.39 -11.99
CA ARG A 62 23.76 -15.48 -12.28
C ARG A 62 23.00 -15.06 -11.02
N TRP A 63 23.30 -15.65 -9.87
CA TRP A 63 22.73 -15.34 -8.56
C TRP A 63 22.91 -13.88 -8.13
N GLY A 64 24.04 -13.24 -8.48
CA GLY A 64 24.24 -11.81 -8.21
C GLY A 64 23.25 -10.91 -8.95
N TRP A 65 22.81 -11.30 -10.16
CA TRP A 65 21.80 -10.57 -10.91
C TRP A 65 20.42 -10.72 -10.27
N TYR A 66 20.05 -11.93 -9.84
CA TYR A 66 18.79 -12.14 -9.13
C TYR A 66 18.74 -11.39 -7.79
N LEU A 67 19.85 -11.29 -7.06
CA LEU A 67 19.94 -10.47 -5.86
C LEU A 67 19.74 -8.98 -6.16
N GLY A 68 20.42 -8.46 -7.21
CA GLY A 68 20.25 -7.07 -7.64
C GLY A 68 18.82 -6.76 -8.10
N LEU A 69 18.22 -7.65 -8.89
CA LEU A 69 16.85 -7.49 -9.37
C LEU A 69 15.83 -7.59 -8.24
N SER A 70 16.06 -8.48 -7.27
CA SER A 70 15.25 -8.62 -6.07
C SER A 70 15.29 -7.36 -5.21
N LEU A 71 16.47 -6.76 -5.02
CA LEU A 71 16.60 -5.50 -4.28
C LEU A 71 15.89 -4.34 -4.98
N ILE A 72 16.03 -4.23 -6.31
CA ILE A 72 15.28 -3.25 -7.12
C ILE A 72 13.77 -3.48 -7.00
N GLY A 73 13.33 -4.74 -7.07
CA GLY A 73 11.93 -5.11 -6.94
C GLY A 73 11.36 -4.75 -5.57
N LEU A 74 12.11 -5.00 -4.50
CA LEU A 74 11.72 -4.64 -3.13
C LEU A 74 11.58 -3.12 -2.97
N VAL A 75 12.54 -2.34 -3.47
CA VAL A 75 12.47 -0.87 -3.43
C VAL A 75 11.27 -0.36 -4.20
N LEU A 76 11.00 -0.92 -5.39
CA LEU A 76 9.84 -0.55 -6.20
C LEU A 76 8.52 -0.88 -5.50
N ILE A 77 8.41 -2.07 -4.91
CA ILE A 77 7.23 -2.49 -4.13
C ILE A 77 7.03 -1.55 -2.94
N THR A 78 8.10 -1.18 -2.23
CA THR A 78 8.02 -0.29 -1.08
C THR A 78 7.53 1.11 -1.50
N LEU A 79 8.00 1.61 -2.65
CA LEU A 79 7.53 2.85 -3.24
C LEU A 79 6.04 2.79 -3.60
N ILE A 80 5.60 1.70 -4.23
CA ILE A 80 4.19 1.49 -4.57
C ILE A 80 3.33 1.45 -3.29
N VAL A 81 3.74 0.68 -2.28
CA VAL A 81 3.02 0.57 -1.00
C VAL A 81 2.93 1.94 -0.31
N ALA A 82 4.00 2.73 -0.31
CA ALA A 82 4.00 4.08 0.26
C ALA A 82 3.02 5.01 -0.46
N PHE A 83 2.96 4.96 -1.80
CA PHE A 83 2.00 5.75 -2.59
C PHE A 83 0.54 5.32 -2.37
N ILE A 84 0.29 4.03 -2.16
CA ILE A 84 -1.06 3.52 -1.87
C ILE A 84 -1.48 3.88 -0.44
N SER A 85 -0.53 3.87 0.51
CA SER A 85 -0.78 4.09 1.94
C SER A 85 -0.99 5.55 2.37
N ILE A 86 -1.16 6.48 1.41
CA ILE A 86 -1.52 7.87 1.72
C ILE A 86 -3.00 7.92 2.10
N GLY A 87 -3.28 8.23 3.36
CA GLY A 87 -4.61 8.44 3.91
C GLY A 87 -4.85 9.91 4.21
N ILE A 88 -6.08 10.40 4.02
CA ILE A 88 -6.47 11.75 4.41
C ILE A 88 -7.50 11.64 5.53
N THR A 89 -7.23 12.30 6.65
CA THR A 89 -8.17 12.42 7.76
C THR A 89 -8.70 13.84 7.81
N ILE A 90 -10.02 13.99 7.92
CA ILE A 90 -10.66 15.31 8.06
C ILE A 90 -11.06 15.47 9.53
N GLY A 91 -10.42 16.42 10.20
CA GLY A 91 -10.63 16.78 11.60
C GLY A 91 -11.73 17.82 11.81
N GLY A 92 -11.80 18.33 13.04
CA GLY A 92 -12.74 19.37 13.44
C GLY A 92 -12.56 20.70 12.69
N SER A 93 -13.51 21.61 12.87
CA SER A 93 -13.46 22.94 12.27
C SER A 93 -12.48 23.84 13.04
N GLU A 94 -11.21 23.83 12.66
CA GLU A 94 -10.25 24.86 13.09
C GLU A 94 -10.11 25.95 12.03
N GLN A 95 -10.40 27.19 12.42
CA GLN A 95 -10.31 28.35 11.54
C GLN A 95 -8.86 28.81 11.43
N ALA A 96 -8.31 28.72 10.21
CA ALA A 96 -7.03 29.37 9.92
C ALA A 96 -7.25 30.88 9.74
N ALA A 97 -6.25 31.67 10.12
CA ALA A 97 -6.30 33.12 10.01
C ALA A 97 -6.44 33.62 8.56
N HIS A 98 -5.85 32.90 7.60
CA HIS A 98 -5.86 33.24 6.18
C HIS A 98 -5.88 32.00 5.29
N TYR A 99 -6.49 32.13 4.09
CA TYR A 99 -6.59 31.09 3.06
C TYR A 99 -6.10 31.64 1.71
N PRO A 100 -4.78 31.82 1.52
CA PRO A 100 -4.24 32.51 0.35
C PRO A 100 -4.25 31.68 -0.94
N TYR A 101 -4.40 30.36 -0.84
CA TYR A 101 -4.39 29.45 -1.99
C TYR A 101 -5.81 29.01 -2.33
N THR A 102 -6.21 29.16 -3.58
CA THR A 102 -7.53 28.72 -4.08
C THR A 102 -7.35 27.83 -5.30
N VAL A 103 -8.07 26.72 -5.33
CA VAL A 103 -8.16 25.83 -6.50
C VAL A 103 -9.62 25.58 -6.81
N THR A 104 -10.00 25.76 -8.07
CA THR A 104 -11.39 25.58 -8.53
C THR A 104 -11.52 24.27 -9.30
N TYR A 105 -12.60 23.55 -9.03
CA TYR A 105 -12.96 22.31 -9.71
C TYR A 105 -14.41 22.37 -10.16
N ASP A 106 -14.68 21.96 -11.38
CA ASP A 106 -16.04 21.62 -11.79
C ASP A 106 -16.33 20.19 -11.34
N VAL A 107 -17.37 20.03 -10.53
CA VAL A 107 -17.76 18.76 -9.93
C VAL A 107 -19.20 18.44 -10.27
N THR A 108 -19.44 17.19 -10.64
CA THR A 108 -20.79 16.68 -10.91
C THR A 108 -21.17 15.67 -9.84
N PHE A 109 -22.20 15.98 -9.05
CA PHE A 109 -22.72 15.10 -8.01
C PHE A 109 -23.93 14.31 -8.54
N PRO A 110 -23.96 12.99 -8.31
CA PRO A 110 -25.08 12.16 -8.71
C PRO A 110 -26.37 12.56 -7.98
N ASN A 111 -27.49 12.58 -8.69
CA ASN A 111 -28.77 12.98 -8.13
C ASN A 111 -29.21 12.08 -6.96
N SER A 112 -29.38 12.69 -5.78
CA SER A 112 -29.91 12.04 -4.58
C SER A 112 -29.09 10.84 -4.08
N ASN A 113 -27.86 10.68 -4.56
CA ASN A 113 -27.00 9.57 -4.18
C ASN A 113 -25.94 10.05 -3.19
N PRO A 114 -25.83 9.44 -1.99
CA PRO A 114 -24.81 9.81 -1.03
C PRO A 114 -23.40 9.57 -1.57
N VAL A 115 -22.60 10.63 -1.51
CA VAL A 115 -21.18 10.62 -1.82
C VAL A 115 -20.40 10.77 -0.52
N GLN A 116 -19.55 9.80 -0.21
CA GLN A 116 -18.69 9.84 0.97
C GLN A 116 -17.34 10.47 0.63
N ILE A 117 -17.02 11.56 1.32
CA ILE A 117 -15.73 12.25 1.26
C ILE A 117 -15.00 12.08 2.60
N GLY A 118 -14.08 11.13 2.67
CA GLY A 118 -13.44 10.78 3.94
C GLY A 118 -14.47 10.32 4.97
N ASN A 119 -14.70 11.11 6.03
CA ASN A 119 -15.73 10.88 7.05
C ASN A 119 -16.99 11.73 6.87
N ILE A 120 -17.06 12.56 5.81
CA ILE A 120 -18.19 13.45 5.53
C ILE A 120 -19.12 12.78 4.52
N LEU A 121 -20.42 12.78 4.80
CA LEU A 121 -21.46 12.34 3.87
C LEU A 121 -22.05 13.55 3.17
N ILE A 122 -22.01 13.57 1.83
CA ILE A 122 -22.58 14.63 1.01
C ILE A 122 -23.72 14.07 0.18
N VAL A 123 -24.88 14.71 0.21
CA VAL A 123 -26.04 14.36 -0.62
C VAL A 123 -26.52 15.61 -1.33
N ALA A 124 -26.56 15.58 -2.66
CA ALA A 124 -27.07 16.67 -3.48
C ALA A 124 -28.44 16.29 -4.07
N ILE A 125 -29.45 17.10 -3.84
CA ILE A 125 -30.79 16.96 -4.40
C ILE A 125 -31.05 18.18 -5.29
N PRO A 126 -30.80 18.08 -6.60
CA PRO A 126 -31.01 19.19 -7.52
C PRO A 126 -32.49 19.41 -7.82
N TYR A 127 -32.89 20.68 -7.82
CA TYR A 127 -34.16 21.18 -8.34
C TYR A 127 -33.89 22.08 -9.56
N ALA A 128 -34.96 22.58 -10.18
CA ALA A 128 -34.87 23.40 -11.39
C ALA A 128 -34.16 24.74 -11.17
N ASP A 129 -34.29 25.34 -9.99
CA ASP A 129 -33.81 26.69 -9.65
C ASP A 129 -32.85 26.74 -8.46
N HIS A 130 -32.77 25.67 -7.69
CA HIS A 130 -31.89 25.53 -6.53
C HIS A 130 -31.45 24.09 -6.34
N VAL A 131 -30.48 23.87 -5.46
CA VAL A 131 -30.05 22.53 -5.04
C VAL A 131 -30.03 22.50 -3.52
N SER A 132 -30.58 21.42 -2.96
CA SER A 132 -30.45 21.15 -1.53
C SER A 132 -29.28 20.21 -1.32
N LEU A 133 -28.21 20.74 -0.75
CA LEU A 133 -26.96 20.03 -0.49
C LEU A 133 -26.87 19.73 1.01
N SER A 134 -26.92 18.47 1.40
CA SER A 134 -26.69 18.04 2.78
C SER A 134 -25.24 17.64 2.94
N VAL A 135 -24.51 18.32 3.84
CA VAL A 135 -23.13 17.97 4.21
C VAL A 135 -23.11 17.61 5.68
N ASP A 136 -22.82 16.34 5.99
CA ASP A 136 -22.82 15.82 7.36
C ASP A 136 -24.11 16.15 8.13
N LYS A 137 -25.27 15.94 7.46
CA LYS A 137 -26.63 16.22 7.96
C LYS A 137 -26.97 17.71 8.12
N VAL A 138 -26.09 18.62 7.71
CA VAL A 138 -26.39 20.06 7.65
C VAL A 138 -26.89 20.40 6.25
N PRO A 139 -28.16 20.81 6.08
CA PRO A 139 -28.70 21.17 4.78
C PRO A 139 -28.27 22.60 4.37
N TYR A 140 -27.89 22.74 3.11
CA TYR A 140 -27.57 24.00 2.46
C TYR A 140 -28.38 24.12 1.18
N ASP A 141 -29.28 25.11 1.13
CA ASP A 141 -29.98 25.43 -0.11
C ASP A 141 -29.19 26.50 -0.87
N ILE A 142 -28.79 26.17 -2.09
CA ILE A 142 -27.96 27.01 -2.97
C ILE A 142 -28.74 27.27 -4.25
N LYS A 143 -28.99 28.54 -4.60
CA LYS A 143 -29.64 28.88 -5.87
C LYS A 143 -28.65 28.77 -7.03
N VAL A 144 -29.16 28.61 -8.25
CA VAL A 144 -28.31 28.62 -9.46
C VAL A 144 -27.53 29.94 -9.54
N GLY A 145 -26.22 29.85 -9.70
CA GLY A 145 -25.29 30.98 -9.74
C GLY A 145 -24.95 31.59 -8.37
N GLU A 146 -25.52 31.08 -7.28
CA GLU A 146 -25.20 31.52 -5.93
C GLU A 146 -23.98 30.76 -5.40
N GLN A 147 -23.00 31.49 -4.88
CA GLN A 147 -21.85 30.92 -4.17
C GLN A 147 -22.13 30.86 -2.68
N LYS A 148 -22.00 29.67 -2.07
CA LYS A 148 -22.06 29.49 -0.61
C LYS A 148 -20.85 28.76 -0.07
N GLU A 149 -20.38 29.21 1.10
CA GLU A 149 -19.43 28.45 1.92
C GLU A 149 -20.18 27.26 2.54
N ILE A 150 -19.84 26.04 2.13
CA ILE A 150 -20.53 24.82 2.60
C ILE A 150 -19.83 24.22 3.81
N THR A 151 -18.50 24.34 3.89
CA THR A 151 -17.77 23.77 5.02
C THR A 151 -16.43 24.44 5.23
N GLN A 152 -16.00 24.42 6.50
CA GLN A 152 -14.66 24.77 6.91
C GLN A 152 -14.14 23.69 7.86
N LYS A 153 -13.09 22.99 7.45
CA LYS A 153 -12.54 21.84 8.16
C LYS A 153 -11.02 21.84 8.08
N GLN A 154 -10.40 21.03 8.94
CA GLN A 154 -8.97 20.75 8.90
C GLN A 154 -8.75 19.37 8.24
N ALA A 155 -7.84 19.29 7.28
CA ALA A 155 -7.40 18.02 6.70
C ALA A 155 -5.97 17.73 7.15
N ALA A 156 -5.71 16.47 7.52
CA ALA A 156 -4.38 15.96 7.77
C ALA A 156 -4.08 14.82 6.78
N VAL A 157 -2.98 14.98 6.05
CA VAL A 157 -2.44 13.95 5.16
C VAL A 157 -1.54 13.06 6.00
N THR A 158 -1.88 11.78 6.05
CA THR A 158 -1.15 10.74 6.76
C THR A 158 -0.49 9.79 5.78
N ILE A 159 0.75 9.40 6.04
CA ILE A 159 1.45 8.35 5.29
C ILE A 159 1.88 7.30 6.31
N LEU A 160 1.47 6.04 6.10
CA LEU A 160 1.73 4.94 7.03
C LEU A 160 1.27 5.25 8.48
N GLY A 161 0.19 6.02 8.64
CA GLY A 161 -0.35 6.41 9.94
C GLY A 161 0.32 7.62 10.61
N TYR A 162 1.39 8.17 10.04
CA TYR A 162 2.03 9.39 10.55
C TYR A 162 1.52 10.63 9.81
N PRO A 163 1.10 11.70 10.52
CA PRO A 163 0.69 12.95 9.88
C PRO A 163 1.91 13.63 9.26
N LEU A 164 1.88 13.81 7.94
CA LEU A 164 2.93 14.48 7.18
C LEU A 164 2.62 15.97 6.98
N LEU A 165 1.35 16.30 6.75
CA LEU A 165 0.89 17.66 6.48
C LEU A 165 -0.49 17.87 7.11
N SER A 166 -0.70 19.01 7.76
CA SER A 166 -2.01 19.40 8.29
C SER A 166 -2.35 20.79 7.80
N PHE A 167 -3.50 20.96 7.14
CA PHE A 167 -3.94 22.24 6.60
C PHE A 167 -5.42 22.47 6.87
N SER A 168 -5.79 23.73 7.06
CA SER A 168 -7.21 24.11 7.11
C SER A 168 -7.69 24.43 5.70
N PHE A 169 -8.92 24.02 5.40
CA PHE A 169 -9.56 24.33 4.12
C PHE A 169 -10.99 24.84 4.30
N LYS A 170 -11.40 25.69 3.36
CA LYS A 170 -12.77 26.14 3.15
C LYS A 170 -13.24 25.64 1.80
N LEU A 171 -14.48 25.15 1.75
CA LEU A 171 -15.16 24.80 0.51
C LEU A 171 -16.25 25.82 0.22
N ASP A 172 -16.09 26.51 -0.90
CA ASP A 172 -17.16 27.28 -1.51
C ASP A 172 -17.74 26.46 -2.66
N ALA A 173 -19.05 26.30 -2.73
CA ALA A 173 -19.68 25.79 -3.94
C ALA A 173 -20.58 26.83 -4.58
N THR A 174 -20.56 26.84 -5.90
CA THR A 174 -21.49 27.56 -6.75
C THR A 174 -22.29 26.54 -7.53
N TYR A 175 -23.62 26.58 -7.43
CA TYR A 175 -24.47 25.67 -8.20
C TYR A 175 -24.60 26.17 -9.64
N ASN A 176 -24.11 25.38 -10.61
CA ASN A 176 -24.12 25.74 -12.03
C ASN A 176 -25.40 25.27 -12.74
N GLY A 177 -26.16 24.35 -12.13
CA GLY A 177 -27.39 23.78 -12.68
C GLY A 177 -27.31 22.26 -12.87
N LEU A 178 -28.21 21.74 -13.70
CA LEU A 178 -28.29 20.32 -14.02
C LEU A 178 -27.48 19.99 -15.27
N VAL A 179 -26.70 18.92 -15.23
CA VAL A 179 -26.01 18.31 -16.37
C VAL A 179 -26.43 16.85 -16.42
N ASP A 180 -27.13 16.43 -17.48
CA ASP A 180 -27.58 15.04 -17.66
C ASP A 180 -28.32 14.43 -16.45
N SER A 181 -29.15 15.24 -15.76
CA SER A 181 -29.88 14.94 -14.51
C SER A 181 -29.08 14.95 -13.21
N ASP A 182 -27.76 15.13 -13.29
CA ASP A 182 -26.87 15.31 -12.15
C ASP A 182 -26.65 16.79 -11.81
N ALA A 183 -26.27 17.05 -10.57
CA ALA A 183 -26.05 18.40 -10.07
C ALA A 183 -24.62 18.85 -10.38
N SER A 184 -24.47 19.89 -11.20
CA SER A 184 -23.17 20.48 -11.53
C SER A 184 -22.86 21.65 -10.59
N PHE A 185 -21.65 21.65 -10.04
CA PHE A 185 -21.16 22.70 -9.17
C PHE A 185 -19.75 23.11 -9.57
N SER A 186 -19.45 24.40 -9.39
CA SER A 186 -18.08 24.91 -9.34
C SER A 186 -17.66 24.97 -7.87
N LEU A 187 -16.74 24.11 -7.48
CA LEU A 187 -16.19 23.99 -6.13
C LEU A 187 -14.86 24.74 -6.02
N GLY A 188 -14.84 25.81 -5.24
CA GLY A 188 -13.63 26.52 -4.83
C GLY A 188 -13.08 25.96 -3.52
N VAL A 189 -11.92 25.32 -3.59
CA VAL A 189 -11.18 24.83 -2.42
C VAL A 189 -10.15 25.87 -2.02
N ARG A 190 -10.36 26.55 -0.90
CA ARG A 190 -9.37 27.48 -0.34
C ARG A 190 -8.58 26.82 0.77
N THR A 191 -7.26 26.92 0.75
CA THR A 191 -6.37 26.26 1.71
C THR A 191 -5.46 27.28 2.39
N SER A 192 -5.13 27.01 3.66
CA SER A 192 -4.20 27.84 4.44
C SER A 192 -2.74 27.66 4.00
N GLU A 193 -2.40 26.46 3.54
CA GLU A 193 -1.06 26.06 3.11
C GLU A 193 -1.05 25.65 1.64
N GLN A 194 0.13 25.68 1.02
CA GLN A 194 0.28 25.25 -0.37
C GLN A 194 0.20 23.72 -0.43
N VAL A 195 -0.99 23.21 -0.76
CA VAL A 195 -1.23 21.77 -0.91
C VAL A 195 -1.07 21.37 -2.38
N PRO A 196 -0.28 20.33 -2.70
CA PRO A 196 -0.21 19.78 -4.04
C PRO A 196 -1.60 19.40 -4.59
N SER A 197 -1.88 19.74 -5.85
CA SER A 197 -3.17 19.48 -6.50
C SER A 197 -3.56 17.99 -6.48
N ALA A 198 -2.58 17.07 -6.55
CA ALA A 198 -2.81 15.64 -6.44
C ALA A 198 -3.43 15.21 -5.10
N ILE A 199 -3.12 15.92 -4.01
CA ILE A 199 -3.72 15.67 -2.69
C ILE A 199 -5.13 16.24 -2.65
N ILE A 200 -5.35 17.43 -3.22
CA ILE A 200 -6.67 18.06 -3.30
C ILE A 200 -7.63 17.20 -4.14
N ALA A 201 -7.18 16.68 -5.29
CA ALA A 201 -7.96 15.79 -6.12
C ALA A 201 -8.37 14.50 -5.38
N ARG A 202 -7.57 14.06 -4.40
CA ARG A 202 -7.88 12.88 -3.57
C ARG A 202 -8.83 13.19 -2.41
N LEU A 203 -9.08 14.47 -2.10
CA LEU A 203 -10.20 14.88 -1.24
C LEU A 203 -11.53 14.68 -1.96
N LEU A 204 -11.57 14.72 -3.29
CA LEU A 204 -12.78 14.46 -4.04
C LEU A 204 -12.84 12.95 -4.33
N PRO A 205 -13.91 12.25 -3.92
CA PRO A 205 -14.03 10.83 -4.20
C PRO A 205 -14.22 10.62 -5.70
N PRO A 206 -13.76 9.48 -6.24
CA PRO A 206 -13.88 9.18 -7.67
C PRO A 206 -15.32 9.04 -8.15
N SER A 207 -16.30 8.94 -7.25
CA SER A 207 -17.73 8.97 -7.56
C SER A 207 -18.22 10.36 -7.98
N VAL A 208 -17.40 11.40 -7.81
CA VAL A 208 -17.65 12.77 -8.27
C VAL A 208 -16.71 13.01 -9.44
N ASN A 209 -17.28 13.33 -10.60
CA ASN A 209 -16.46 13.71 -11.75
C ASN A 209 -15.93 15.12 -11.50
N ALA A 210 -14.64 15.24 -11.16
CA ALA A 210 -13.98 16.48 -10.81
C ALA A 210 -12.95 16.86 -11.87
N THR A 211 -13.20 17.96 -12.58
CA THR A 211 -12.26 18.52 -13.58
C THR A 211 -11.69 19.84 -13.08
N PRO A 212 -10.35 19.99 -12.99
CA PRO A 212 -9.75 21.27 -12.64
C PRO A 212 -10.02 22.32 -13.73
N VAL A 213 -10.26 23.56 -13.32
CA VAL A 213 -10.56 24.72 -14.19
C VAL A 213 -9.39 25.70 -14.21
#